data_AF-A0A2E2S2E5-F1
#
_entry.id   AF-A0A2E2S2E5-F1
#
_cell.length_a   1.000
_cell.length_b   1.000
_cell.length_c   1.000
_cell.angle_alpha   90.00
_cell.angle_beta   90.00
_cell.angle_gamma   90.00
#
_symmetry.space_group_name_H-M   'P 1'
#
loop_
_entity.id
_entity.type
_entity.pdbx_description
1 polymer ?
#
loop_
_entity_poly.entity_id
_entity_poly.type
_entity_poly.pdbx_seq_one_letter_code
_entity_poly.pdbx_strand_id
1 'polypeptide(L)'
;MDLSAKTDRQIQNLIENHRREKKLDAPLAKAAVEEQARRNKAFNFQAGIEFLIQAASDKRPVNYRELAEAGGILKADDKWYQHMTRKIPLSQIVDYAHTQGMPAITSLVETTQGITDNILSGFQKGLDDTGIKVPSGMSIRDFYLSERQRTFDWASKR
;
A
#
# COMPACT_ATOMS: atom_id res chain seq x y z
N MET A 1 1.18 22.18 1.71
CA MET A 1 0.75 22.82 0.43
C MET A 1 -0.73 22.52 0.27
N ASP A 2 -1.56 23.51 -0.07
CA ASP A 2 -3.01 23.30 -0.24
C ASP A 2 -3.31 22.78 -1.65
N LEU A 3 -3.97 21.61 -1.74
CA LEU A 3 -4.39 20.97 -2.98
C LEU A 3 -5.92 20.83 -3.07
N SER A 4 -6.67 21.42 -2.14
CA SER A 4 -8.13 21.30 -2.04
C SER A 4 -8.86 21.70 -3.32
N ALA A 5 -8.39 22.75 -4.01
CA ALA A 5 -8.95 23.24 -5.27
C ALA A 5 -8.67 22.35 -6.50
N LYS A 6 -7.80 21.33 -6.38
CA LYS A 6 -7.51 20.41 -7.50
C LYS A 6 -8.58 19.33 -7.59
N THR A 7 -8.87 18.88 -8.80
CA THR A 7 -9.70 17.70 -9.05
C THR A 7 -8.92 16.42 -8.77
N ASP A 8 -9.62 15.30 -8.57
CA ASP A 8 -8.98 14.00 -8.33
C ASP A 8 -8.09 13.58 -9.50
N ARG A 9 -8.49 13.90 -10.74
CA ARG A 9 -7.65 13.68 -11.94
C ARG A 9 -6.39 14.53 -11.92
N GLN A 10 -6.46 15.78 -11.47
CA GLN A 10 -5.27 16.64 -11.36
C GLN A 10 -4.31 16.13 -10.28
N ILE A 11 -4.84 15.63 -9.14
CA ILE A 11 -4.04 15.01 -8.10
C ILE A 11 -3.38 13.74 -8.62
N GLN A 12 -4.12 12.86 -9.29
CA GLN A 12 -3.59 11.65 -9.90
C GLN A 12 -2.46 11.96 -10.89
N ASN A 13 -2.67 12.93 -11.79
CA ASN A 13 -1.63 13.34 -12.75
C ASN A 13 -0.36 13.86 -12.07
N LEU A 14 -0.49 14.61 -10.96
CA LEU A 14 0.65 15.08 -10.19
C LEU A 14 1.47 13.90 -9.64
N ILE A 15 0.78 12.92 -9.04
CA ILE A 15 1.41 11.72 -8.49
C ILE A 15 2.10 10.93 -9.60
N GLU A 16 1.41 10.68 -10.72
CA GLU A 16 1.95 9.93 -11.87
C GLU A 16 3.19 10.60 -12.48
N ASN A 17 3.20 11.93 -12.61
CA ASN A 17 4.36 12.67 -13.11
C ASN A 17 5.58 12.50 -12.19
N HIS A 18 5.39 12.65 -10.87
CA HIS A 18 6.47 12.48 -9.91
C HIS A 18 6.96 11.03 -9.85
N ARG A 19 6.08 10.04 -9.99
CA ARG A 19 6.46 8.62 -10.11
C ARG A 19 7.38 8.37 -11.29
N ARG A 20 7.01 8.85 -12.48
CA ARG A 20 7.82 8.70 -13.71
C ARG A 20 9.22 9.27 -13.55
N GLU A 21 9.34 10.37 -12.79
CA GLU A 21 10.61 11.02 -12.49
C GLU A 21 11.34 10.45 -11.25
N LYS A 22 10.73 9.48 -10.54
CA LYS A 22 11.22 8.92 -9.26
C LYS A 22 11.39 9.98 -8.16
N LYS A 23 10.46 10.92 -8.09
CA LYS A 23 10.43 12.05 -7.15
C LYS A 23 9.18 12.03 -6.25
N LEU A 24 8.71 10.85 -5.85
CA LEU A 24 7.57 10.73 -4.94
C LEU A 24 7.86 11.31 -3.55
N ASP A 25 9.12 11.46 -3.18
CA ASP A 25 9.58 12.12 -1.97
C ASP A 25 9.51 13.65 -2.01
N ALA A 26 9.27 14.25 -3.18
CA ALA A 26 9.13 15.69 -3.32
C ALA A 26 7.92 16.22 -2.51
N PRO A 27 8.03 17.42 -1.88
CA PRO A 27 6.95 17.97 -1.04
C PRO A 27 5.57 18.04 -1.71
N LEU A 28 5.52 18.34 -3.01
CA LEU A 28 4.28 18.37 -3.79
C LEU A 28 3.70 16.97 -4.01
N ALA A 29 4.54 15.96 -4.26
CA ALA A 29 4.10 14.58 -4.42
C ALA A 29 3.54 14.02 -3.11
N LYS A 30 4.22 14.26 -1.98
CA LYS A 30 3.74 13.88 -0.64
C LYS A 30 2.36 14.46 -0.35
N ALA A 31 2.20 15.78 -0.54
CA ALA A 31 0.91 16.44 -0.35
C ALA A 31 -0.18 15.88 -1.28
N ALA A 32 0.16 15.52 -2.52
CA ALA A 32 -0.79 14.94 -3.47
C ALA A 32 -1.23 13.52 -3.06
N VAL A 33 -0.31 12.69 -2.60
CA VAL A 33 -0.60 11.33 -2.09
C VAL A 33 -1.46 11.39 -0.83
N GLU A 34 -1.15 12.28 0.11
CA GLU A 34 -1.95 12.51 1.32
C GLU A 34 -3.37 12.96 0.97
N GLU A 35 -3.51 13.90 0.03
CA GLU A 35 -4.83 14.37 -0.41
C GLU A 35 -5.61 13.29 -1.16
N GLN A 36 -4.95 12.47 -1.99
CA GLN A 36 -5.58 11.30 -2.63
C GLN A 36 -6.10 10.31 -1.60
N ALA A 37 -5.30 9.98 -0.58
CA ALA A 37 -5.70 9.08 0.50
C ALA A 37 -6.88 9.65 1.29
N ARG A 38 -6.84 10.94 1.65
CA ARG A 38 -7.93 11.63 2.37
C ARG A 38 -9.25 11.65 1.59
N ARG A 39 -9.20 11.75 0.27
CA ARG A 39 -10.39 11.78 -0.61
C ARG A 39 -10.95 10.41 -0.93
N ASN A 40 -10.22 9.32 -0.65
CA ASN A 40 -10.66 8.00 -1.03
C ASN A 40 -11.89 7.59 -0.21
N LYS A 41 -13.05 7.50 -0.87
CA LYS A 41 -14.32 7.09 -0.25
C LYS A 41 -14.54 5.58 -0.30
N ALA A 42 -13.77 4.86 -1.11
CA ALA A 42 -13.91 3.41 -1.30
C ALA A 42 -13.08 2.61 -0.30
N PHE A 43 -11.99 3.18 0.20
CA PHE A 43 -11.10 2.57 1.17
C PHE A 43 -10.69 3.62 2.20
N ASN A 44 -10.94 3.34 3.48
CA ASN A 44 -10.46 4.16 4.59
C ASN A 44 -8.95 3.94 4.75
N PHE A 45 -8.15 4.83 4.15
CA PHE A 45 -6.69 4.77 4.19
C PHE A 45 -6.14 4.77 5.60
N GLN A 46 -6.67 5.63 6.47
CA GLN A 46 -6.18 5.74 7.82
C GLN A 46 -6.37 4.41 8.57
N ALA A 47 -7.58 3.86 8.56
CA ALA A 47 -7.86 2.58 9.22
C ALA A 47 -7.07 1.41 8.61
N GLY A 48 -6.95 1.36 7.28
CA GLY A 48 -6.18 0.32 6.60
C GLY A 48 -4.68 0.38 6.90
N ILE A 49 -4.09 1.58 6.96
CA ILE A 49 -2.67 1.77 7.32
C ILE A 49 -2.45 1.45 8.81
N GLU A 50 -3.29 1.96 9.71
CA GLU A 50 -3.21 1.67 11.15
C GLU A 50 -3.30 0.16 11.41
N PHE A 51 -4.20 -0.54 10.71
CA PHE A 51 -4.32 -1.99 10.80
C PHE A 51 -3.04 -2.72 10.34
N LEU A 52 -2.43 -2.29 9.23
CA LEU A 52 -1.17 -2.87 8.77
C LEU A 52 0.00 -2.57 9.71
N ILE A 53 0.04 -1.36 10.30
CA ILE A 53 1.04 -1.01 11.32
C ILE A 53 0.88 -1.90 12.55
N GLN A 54 -0.35 -2.11 13.02
CA GLN A 54 -0.60 -2.98 14.16
C GLN A 54 -0.18 -4.42 13.86
N ALA A 55 -0.54 -4.97 12.68
CA ALA A 55 -0.11 -6.30 12.27
C ALA A 55 1.42 -6.41 12.17
N ALA A 56 2.10 -5.35 11.75
CA ALA A 56 3.55 -5.28 11.73
C ALA A 56 4.15 -5.34 13.15
N SER A 57 3.59 -4.58 14.09
CA SER A 57 3.98 -4.61 15.51
C SER A 57 3.78 -5.99 16.14
N ASP A 58 2.69 -6.66 15.77
CA ASP A 58 2.36 -8.03 16.20
C ASP A 58 3.19 -9.10 15.46
N LYS A 59 4.07 -8.68 14.54
CA LYS A 59 4.92 -9.56 13.70
C LYS A 59 4.13 -10.63 12.95
N ARG A 60 2.93 -10.30 12.49
CA ARG A 60 2.05 -11.25 11.79
C ARG A 60 1.77 -10.79 10.35
N PRO A 61 1.59 -11.75 9.43
CA PRO A 61 1.03 -11.44 8.13
C PRO A 61 -0.46 -11.09 8.23
N VAL A 62 -0.97 -10.53 7.14
CA VAL A 62 -2.36 -10.11 6.97
C VAL A 62 -2.90 -10.76 5.71
N ASN A 63 -4.12 -11.29 5.77
CA ASN A 63 -4.79 -11.69 4.54
C ASN A 63 -5.61 -10.54 3.94
N TYR A 64 -5.90 -10.63 2.64
CA TYR A 64 -6.68 -9.62 1.93
C TYR A 64 -8.03 -9.30 2.56
N ARG A 65 -8.70 -10.28 3.18
CA ARG A 65 -9.99 -10.07 3.83
C ARG A 65 -9.87 -9.11 4.99
N GLU A 66 -8.92 -9.36 5.88
CA GLU A 66 -8.72 -8.52 7.05
C GLU A 66 -8.41 -7.07 6.64
N LEU A 67 -7.56 -6.88 5.62
CA LEU A 67 -7.24 -5.54 5.12
C LEU A 67 -8.47 -4.86 4.48
N ALA A 68 -9.31 -5.62 3.76
CA ALA A 68 -10.53 -5.08 3.17
C ALA A 68 -11.57 -4.71 4.23
N GLU A 69 -11.69 -5.51 5.30
CA GLU A 69 -12.56 -5.23 6.44
C GLU A 69 -12.06 -3.99 7.21
N ALA A 70 -10.76 -3.93 7.53
CA ALA A 70 -10.15 -2.78 8.19
C ALA A 70 -10.28 -1.49 7.38
N GLY A 71 -10.14 -1.58 6.06
CA GLY A 71 -10.33 -0.47 5.13
C GLY A 71 -11.78 -0.13 4.83
N GLY A 72 -12.76 -0.83 5.40
CA GLY A 72 -14.20 -0.58 5.19
C GLY A 72 -14.73 -0.97 3.81
N ILE A 73 -13.98 -1.74 3.02
CA ILE A 73 -14.44 -2.28 1.72
C ILE A 73 -15.47 -3.41 1.94
N LEU A 74 -15.19 -4.26 2.94
CA LEU A 74 -16.04 -5.37 3.34
C LEU A 74 -16.62 -5.12 4.72
N LYS A 75 -17.88 -5.51 4.90
CA LYS A 75 -18.50 -5.67 6.21
C LYS A 75 -18.32 -7.10 6.70
N ALA A 76 -18.42 -7.30 8.01
CA ALA A 76 -18.24 -8.61 8.65
C ALA A 76 -19.19 -9.70 8.07
N ASP A 77 -20.38 -9.30 7.62
CA ASP A 77 -21.41 -10.15 7.02
C ASP A 77 -21.31 -10.30 5.48
N ASP A 78 -20.38 -9.60 4.82
CA ASP A 78 -20.22 -9.70 3.38
C ASP A 78 -19.68 -11.09 2.99
N LYS A 79 -20.37 -11.71 2.02
CA LYS A 79 -19.91 -12.98 1.43
C LYS A 79 -18.60 -12.74 0.70
N TRP A 80 -17.63 -13.63 0.92
CA TRP A 80 -16.27 -13.48 0.39
C TRP A 80 -16.28 -13.04 -1.07
N TYR A 81 -16.93 -13.73 -2.01
CA TYR A 81 -16.91 -13.36 -3.45
C TYR A 81 -17.24 -11.88 -3.77
N GLN A 82 -17.92 -11.14 -2.90
CA GLN A 82 -18.19 -9.71 -3.07
C GLN A 82 -16.90 -8.84 -3.00
N HIS A 83 -15.79 -9.34 -2.45
CA HIS A 83 -14.48 -8.67 -2.51
C HIS A 83 -13.89 -8.69 -3.92
N MET A 84 -14.22 -9.67 -4.76
CA MET A 84 -13.65 -9.77 -6.11
C MET A 84 -14.07 -8.59 -6.99
N THR A 85 -15.15 -7.89 -6.62
CA THR A 85 -15.64 -6.70 -7.33
C THR A 85 -15.12 -5.39 -6.74
N ARG A 86 -14.52 -5.39 -5.54
CA ARG A 86 -14.03 -4.18 -4.84
C ARG A 86 -12.53 -4.29 -4.56
N LYS A 87 -11.72 -3.69 -5.43
CA LYS A 87 -10.26 -3.78 -5.36
C LYS A 87 -9.70 -2.90 -4.24
N ILE A 88 -8.89 -3.50 -3.36
CA ILE A 88 -8.04 -2.75 -2.43
C ILE A 88 -7.01 -1.95 -3.25
N PRO A 89 -6.84 -0.64 -2.99
CA PRO A 89 -5.94 0.21 -3.78
C PRO A 89 -4.47 0.01 -3.36
N LEU A 90 -3.92 -1.19 -3.55
CA LEU A 90 -2.58 -1.55 -3.07
C LEU A 90 -1.47 -0.61 -3.54
N SER A 91 -1.47 -0.19 -4.82
CA SER A 91 -0.44 0.75 -5.31
C SER A 91 -0.48 2.07 -4.52
N GLN A 92 -1.68 2.60 -4.25
CA GLN A 92 -1.83 3.82 -3.44
C GLN A 92 -1.37 3.62 -1.99
N ILE A 93 -1.55 2.42 -1.41
CA ILE A 93 -1.01 2.08 -0.09
C ILE A 93 0.52 2.10 -0.12
N VAL A 94 1.14 1.58 -1.19
CA VAL A 94 2.60 1.63 -1.38
C VAL A 94 3.09 3.07 -1.53
N ASP A 95 2.42 3.92 -2.31
CA ASP A 95 2.76 5.34 -2.42
C ASP A 95 2.66 6.05 -1.06
N TYR A 96 1.56 5.82 -0.34
CA TYR A 96 1.36 6.42 0.98
C TYR A 96 2.47 5.99 1.93
N ALA A 97 2.73 4.68 2.04
CA ALA A 97 3.82 4.16 2.85
C ALA A 97 5.17 4.79 2.48
N HIS A 98 5.50 4.85 1.19
CA HIS A 98 6.74 5.42 0.69
C HIS A 98 6.89 6.90 1.03
N THR A 99 5.85 7.72 0.81
CA THR A 99 5.87 9.17 1.11
C THR A 99 6.03 9.47 2.60
N GLN A 100 5.57 8.55 3.46
CA GLN A 100 5.70 8.61 4.92
C GLN A 100 6.97 7.93 5.46
N GLY A 101 7.89 7.50 4.60
CA GLY A 101 9.15 6.85 4.99
C GLY A 101 8.99 5.45 5.57
N MET A 102 7.82 4.82 5.36
CA MET A 102 7.56 3.45 5.77
C MET A 102 8.18 2.47 4.75
N PRO A 103 8.52 1.24 5.16
CA PRO A 103 8.80 0.14 4.23
C PRO A 103 7.57 -0.17 3.34
N ALA A 104 7.74 -0.99 2.32
CA ALA A 104 6.63 -1.48 1.50
C ALA A 104 5.72 -2.39 2.33
N ILE A 105 4.84 -1.78 3.14
CA ILE A 105 4.00 -2.43 4.16
C ILE A 105 3.00 -3.44 3.57
N THR A 106 2.76 -3.39 2.27
CA THR A 106 2.01 -4.41 1.53
C THR A 106 2.72 -5.76 1.46
N SER A 107 4.00 -5.82 1.86
CA SER A 107 4.77 -7.06 2.09
C SER A 107 4.23 -7.92 3.25
N LEU A 108 3.27 -7.42 4.02
CA LEU A 108 2.51 -8.20 5.01
C LEU A 108 1.38 -9.03 4.40
N VAL A 109 0.91 -8.66 3.19
CA VAL A 109 -0.31 -9.22 2.59
C VAL A 109 -0.05 -10.59 1.96
N GLU A 110 -0.69 -11.64 2.46
CA GLU A 110 -0.63 -13.00 1.90
C GLU A 110 -2.01 -13.65 1.75
N THR A 111 -2.06 -14.85 1.16
CA THR A 111 -3.30 -15.65 1.12
C THR A 111 -3.34 -16.62 2.29
N THR A 112 -4.46 -17.32 2.48
CA THR A 112 -4.54 -18.42 3.45
C THR A 112 -3.64 -19.60 3.10
N GLN A 113 -3.13 -19.65 1.86
CA GLN A 113 -2.11 -20.60 1.40
C GLN A 113 -0.68 -20.03 1.49
N GLY A 114 -0.51 -18.86 2.12
CA GLY A 114 0.77 -18.15 2.24
C GLY A 114 1.11 -17.30 1.01
N ILE A 115 2.42 -17.19 0.72
CA ILE A 115 2.96 -16.35 -0.36
C ILE A 115 2.91 -17.09 -1.70
N THR A 116 1.94 -16.73 -2.53
CA THR A 116 1.73 -17.28 -3.88
C THR A 116 2.30 -16.37 -4.97
N ASP A 117 2.44 -16.88 -6.20
CA ASP A 117 2.91 -16.09 -7.35
C ASP A 117 1.99 -14.91 -7.69
N ASN A 118 0.70 -15.03 -7.39
CA ASN A 118 -0.26 -13.94 -7.55
C ASN A 118 0.02 -12.79 -6.55
N ILE A 119 0.38 -13.12 -5.30
CA ILE A 119 0.82 -12.12 -4.31
C ILE A 119 2.06 -11.41 -4.81
N LEU A 120 3.07 -12.18 -5.23
CA LEU A 120 4.35 -11.63 -5.68
C LEU A 120 4.19 -10.78 -6.94
N SER A 121 3.34 -11.19 -7.88
CA SER A 121 3.03 -10.41 -9.09
C SER A 121 2.32 -9.11 -8.76
N GLY A 122 1.34 -9.14 -7.84
CA GLY A 122 0.65 -7.95 -7.37
C GLY A 122 1.58 -6.99 -6.63
N PHE A 123 2.47 -7.54 -5.80
CA PHE A 123 3.48 -6.76 -5.08
C PHE A 123 4.49 -6.11 -6.06
N GLN A 124 5.07 -6.88 -6.99
CA GLN A 124 5.95 -6.35 -8.05
C GLN A 124 5.26 -5.22 -8.81
N LYS A 125 4.00 -5.43 -9.22
CA LYS A 125 3.23 -4.39 -9.90
C LYS A 125 3.09 -3.13 -9.04
N GLY A 126 2.82 -3.27 -7.74
CA GLY A 126 2.75 -2.14 -6.81
C GLY A 126 4.07 -1.37 -6.71
N LEU A 127 5.20 -2.09 -6.68
CA LEU A 127 6.54 -1.48 -6.68
C LEU A 127 6.81 -0.74 -7.99
N ASP A 128 6.53 -1.38 -9.13
CA ASP A 128 6.71 -0.80 -10.47
C ASP A 128 5.85 0.45 -10.64
N ASP A 129 4.58 0.39 -10.24
CA ASP A 129 3.62 1.49 -10.28
C ASP A 129 4.06 2.66 -9.35
N THR A 130 4.87 2.40 -8.32
CA THR A 130 5.43 3.40 -7.40
C THR A 130 6.83 3.88 -7.82
N GLY A 131 7.50 3.15 -8.72
CA GLY A 131 8.90 3.39 -9.11
C GLY A 131 9.94 2.88 -8.12
N ILE A 132 9.54 2.08 -7.12
CA ILE A 132 10.45 1.39 -6.20
C ILE A 132 11.09 0.23 -6.95
N LYS A 133 12.42 0.15 -6.91
CA LYS A 133 13.17 -0.89 -7.63
C LYS A 133 13.57 -2.01 -6.70
N VAL A 134 13.35 -3.24 -7.16
CA VAL A 134 13.99 -4.42 -6.59
C VAL A 134 15.50 -4.34 -6.83
N PRO A 135 16.35 -4.57 -5.81
CA PRO A 135 17.80 -4.61 -5.99
C PRO A 135 18.25 -5.61 -7.06
N SER A 136 19.28 -5.24 -7.82
CA SER A 136 19.84 -6.14 -8.84
C SER A 136 20.31 -7.45 -8.20
N GLY A 137 19.96 -8.58 -8.81
CA GLY A 137 20.32 -9.92 -8.32
C GLY A 137 19.40 -10.48 -7.23
N MET A 138 18.39 -9.73 -6.77
CA MET A 138 17.40 -10.20 -5.79
C MET A 138 16.12 -10.65 -6.48
N SER A 139 15.57 -11.80 -6.08
CA SER A 139 14.25 -12.23 -6.56
C SER A 139 13.14 -11.39 -5.92
N ILE A 140 11.99 -11.28 -6.59
CA ILE A 140 10.83 -10.58 -6.00
C ILE A 140 10.39 -11.21 -4.69
N ARG A 141 10.53 -12.54 -4.54
CA ARG A 141 10.18 -13.26 -3.32
C ARG A 141 11.11 -12.88 -2.17
N ASP A 142 12.41 -12.85 -2.42
CA ASP A 142 13.39 -12.45 -1.41
C ASP A 142 13.21 -10.98 -1.03
N PHE A 143 12.94 -10.11 -2.00
CA PHE A 143 12.65 -8.70 -1.75
C PHE A 143 11.38 -8.54 -0.90
N TYR A 144 10.31 -9.25 -1.24
CA TYR A 144 9.06 -9.26 -0.46
C TYR A 144 9.30 -9.70 0.99
N LEU A 145 10.05 -10.78 1.22
CA LEU A 145 10.37 -11.25 2.57
C LEU A 145 11.28 -10.27 3.33
N SER A 146 12.24 -9.64 2.64
CA SER A 146 13.10 -8.62 3.23
C SER A 146 12.32 -7.36 3.64
N GLU A 147 11.39 -6.91 2.81
CA GLU A 147 10.51 -5.78 3.12
C GLU A 147 9.53 -6.13 4.23
N ARG A 148 9.07 -7.39 4.31
CA ARG A 148 8.24 -7.87 5.42
C ARG A 148 9.01 -7.78 6.75
N GLN A 149 10.24 -8.29 6.78
CA GLN A 149 11.08 -8.19 7.97
C GLN A 149 11.37 -6.72 8.34
N ARG A 150 11.73 -5.90 7.34
CA ARG A 150 11.95 -4.46 7.53
C ARG A 150 10.71 -3.76 8.07
N THR A 151 9.52 -4.18 7.66
CA THR A 151 8.24 -3.68 8.16
C THR A 151 8.03 -4.02 9.64
N PHE A 152 8.31 -5.26 10.04
CA PHE A 152 8.29 -5.67 11.45
C PHE A 152 9.28 -4.87 12.29
N ASP A 153 10.52 -4.74 11.82
CA ASP A 153 11.57 -4.03 12.54
C ASP A 153 11.25 -2.53 12.67
N TRP A 154 10.70 -1.92 11.62
CA TRP A 154 10.26 -0.53 11.62
C TRP A 154 9.13 -0.29 12.63
N ALA A 155 8.13 -1.18 12.67
CA ALA A 155 7.00 -1.04 13.59
C ALA A 155 7.41 -1.22 15.06
N SER A 156 8.39 -2.08 15.34
CA SER A 156 8.91 -2.31 16.70
C SER A 156 9.65 -1.12 17.33
N LYS A 157 10.03 -0.13 16.51
CA LYS A 157 10.80 1.05 16.92
C LYS A 157 9.95 2.31 17.02
N ARG A 158 8.64 2.19 16.83
CA ARG A 158 7.69 3.30 16.73
C ARG A 158 7.06 3.64 18.08
#